data_AF-A0A7S2J3C4-F1
#
_entry.id   AF-A0A7S2J3C4-F1
#
_cell.length_a   1.000
_cell.length_b   1.000
_cell.length_c   1.000
_cell.angle_alpha   90.00
_cell.angle_beta   90.00
_cell.angle_gamma   90.00
#
_symmetry.space_group_name_H-M   'P 1'
#
loop_
_entity.id
_entity.type
_entity.pdbx_description
1 polymer ?
#
loop_
_entity_poly.entity_id
_entity_poly.type
_entity_poly.pdbx_seq_one_letter_code
_entity_poly.pdbx_strand_id
1 'polypeptide(L)'
;MTDGMPNGGKDPFIKVMRELTGPNSTAKVRVQIMACTSEESEISWLNELDAELTGVDVTDDYFSERQEVLSAGRVAKFTRGDWCMKAMLGPVSSKFDGWDERHA
;
A
#
# COMPACT_ATOMS: atom_id res chain seq x y z
N MET A 1 10.49 -2.91 -0.24
CA MET A 1 10.90 -1.84 -1.15
C MET A 1 11.25 -2.50 -2.47
N THR A 2 10.48 -2.18 -3.51
CA THR A 2 10.53 -2.84 -4.83
C THR A 2 10.54 -1.79 -5.94
N ASP A 3 11.15 -2.14 -7.07
CA ASP A 3 11.09 -1.37 -8.31
C ASP A 3 9.80 -1.62 -9.09
N GLY A 4 8.96 -2.58 -8.68
CA GLY A 4 7.59 -2.71 -9.16
C GLY A 4 7.32 -3.94 -10.03
N MET A 5 8.35 -4.59 -10.58
CA MET A 5 8.18 -5.76 -11.44
C MET A 5 8.99 -6.99 -10.98
N PRO A 6 8.34 -8.01 -10.41
CA PRO A 6 9.01 -9.25 -10.06
C PRO A 6 9.53 -10.00 -11.30
N ASN A 7 10.72 -10.58 -11.19
CA ASN A 7 11.23 -11.52 -12.19
C ASN A 7 10.29 -12.72 -12.32
N GLY A 8 9.75 -12.95 -13.53
CA GLY A 8 8.77 -14.01 -13.79
C GLY A 8 7.30 -13.55 -13.77
N GLY A 9 7.04 -12.25 -13.68
CA GLY A 9 5.70 -11.67 -13.73
C GLY A 9 5.03 -11.57 -12.36
N LYS A 10 3.89 -10.89 -12.30
CA LYS A 10 3.16 -10.61 -11.06
C LYS A 10 2.43 -11.82 -10.47
N ASP A 11 2.01 -12.78 -11.30
CA ASP A 11 1.11 -13.86 -10.88
C ASP A 11 1.65 -14.76 -9.75
N PRO A 12 2.93 -15.19 -9.76
CA PRO A 12 3.48 -15.99 -8.66
C PRO A 12 3.49 -15.23 -7.33
N PHE A 13 3.77 -13.93 -7.39
CA PHE A 13 3.77 -13.05 -6.21
C PHE A 13 2.36 -12.90 -5.64
N ILE A 14 1.37 -12.60 -6.49
CA ILE A 14 -0.05 -12.49 -6.09
C ILE A 14 -0.53 -13.78 -5.44
N LYS A 15 -0.15 -14.95 -5.98
CA LYS A 15 -0.52 -16.25 -5.41
C LYS A 15 0.00 -16.39 -3.98
N VAL A 16 1.28 -16.10 -3.74
CA VAL A 16 1.88 -16.18 -2.40
C VAL A 16 1.21 -15.19 -1.44
N MET A 17 0.90 -13.98 -1.91
CA MET A 17 0.24 -12.95 -1.09
C MET A 17 -1.16 -13.39 -0.66
N ARG A 18 -1.94 -14.01 -1.56
CA ARG A 18 -3.25 -14.60 -1.23
C ARG A 18 -3.15 -15.73 -0.20
N GLU A 19 -2.12 -16.57 -0.30
CA GLU A 19 -1.88 -17.66 0.67
C GLU A 19 -1.48 -17.12 2.06
N LEU A 20 -0.72 -16.01 2.13
CA LEU A 20 -0.21 -15.43 3.38
C LEU A 20 -1.18 -14.47 4.07
N THR A 21 -1.98 -13.73 3.30
CA THR A 21 -2.78 -12.60 3.82
C THR A 21 -4.27 -12.72 3.51
N GLY A 22 -4.67 -13.71 2.69
CA GLY A 22 -6.06 -13.93 2.35
C GLY A 22 -6.92 -14.40 3.52
N PRO A 23 -8.26 -14.40 3.35
CA PRO A 23 -9.22 -14.69 4.43
C PRO A 23 -9.09 -16.11 5.01
N ASN A 24 -8.53 -17.05 4.25
CA ASN A 24 -8.31 -18.43 4.66
C ASN A 24 -6.89 -18.68 5.20
N SER A 25 -6.05 -17.64 5.30
CA SER A 25 -4.69 -17.81 5.82
C SER A 25 -4.71 -18.04 7.32
N THR A 26 -3.94 -19.02 7.78
CA THR A 26 -3.66 -19.22 9.20
C THR A 26 -2.48 -18.38 9.67
N ALA A 27 -1.73 -17.79 8.72
CA ALA A 27 -0.63 -16.89 9.00
C ALA A 27 -1.18 -15.51 9.38
N LYS A 28 -0.81 -14.99 10.55
CA LYS A 28 -1.13 -13.62 10.97
C LYS A 28 -0.11 -12.63 10.41
N VAL A 29 0.17 -12.73 9.11
CA VAL A 29 1.16 -11.89 8.43
C VAL A 29 0.44 -10.72 7.79
N ARG A 30 1.02 -9.53 7.96
CA ARG A 30 0.61 -8.31 7.27
C ARG A 30 1.80 -7.82 6.45
N VAL A 31 1.55 -7.37 5.23
CA VAL A 31 2.61 -7.03 4.29
C VAL A 31 2.47 -5.58 3.87
N GLN A 32 3.50 -4.79 4.15
CA GLN A 32 3.68 -3.48 3.55
C GLN A 32 4.51 -3.62 2.29
N ILE A 33 4.00 -3.14 1.17
CA ILE A 33 4.77 -2.91 -0.05
C ILE A 33 5.05 -1.41 -0.14
N MET A 34 6.32 -1.08 -0.36
CA MET A 34 6.72 0.27 -0.72
C MET A 34 7.21 0.23 -2.16
N ALA A 35 6.46 0.86 -3.05
CA ALA A 35 6.85 1.09 -4.43
C ALA A 35 7.78 2.31 -4.47
N CYS A 36 8.90 2.17 -5.18
CA CYS A 36 9.82 3.28 -5.43
C CYS A 36 10.01 3.46 -6.94
N THR A 37 8.89 3.41 -7.67
CA THR A 37 8.81 3.57 -9.11
C THR A 37 7.80 4.66 -9.43
N SER A 38 8.03 5.39 -10.52
CA SER A 38 7.08 6.35 -11.07
C SER A 38 6.28 5.75 -12.24
N GLU A 39 6.48 4.48 -12.55
CA GLU A 39 5.82 3.80 -13.67
C GLU A 39 4.40 3.38 -13.25
N GLU A 40 3.39 4.11 -13.75
CA GLU A 40 1.97 3.87 -13.41
C GLU A 40 1.52 2.42 -13.64
N SER A 41 2.10 1.73 -14.63
CA SER A 41 1.75 0.33 -14.93
C SER A 41 2.19 -0.66 -13.85
N GLU A 42 3.25 -0.32 -13.11
CA GLU A 42 3.77 -1.14 -12.01
C GLU A 42 3.05 -0.84 -10.70
N ILE A 43 2.60 0.39 -10.51
CA ILE A 43 1.78 0.81 -9.38
C ILE A 43 0.36 0.25 -9.50
N SER A 44 -0.21 0.23 -10.70
CA SER A 44 -1.61 -0.16 -10.93
C SER A 44 -1.93 -1.57 -10.43
N TRP A 45 -1.06 -2.57 -10.67
CA TRP A 45 -1.34 -3.93 -10.23
C TRP A 45 -1.09 -4.14 -8.73
N LEU A 46 -0.20 -3.33 -8.14
CA LEU A 46 0.01 -3.31 -6.70
C LEU A 46 -1.23 -2.73 -6.01
N ASN A 47 -1.79 -1.64 -6.53
CA ASN A 47 -3.04 -1.06 -6.01
C ASN A 47 -4.24 -1.99 -6.20
N GLU A 48 -4.29 -2.78 -7.27
CA GLU A 48 -5.29 -3.85 -7.42
C GLU A 48 -5.16 -4.90 -6.30
N LEU A 49 -3.93 -5.27 -5.95
CA LEU A 49 -3.66 -6.26 -4.90
C LEU A 49 -4.01 -5.74 -3.50
N ASP A 50 -3.69 -4.47 -3.25
CA ASP A 50 -4.04 -3.72 -2.05
C ASP A 50 -5.56 -3.71 -1.82
N ALA A 51 -6.31 -3.27 -2.83
CA ALA A 51 -7.77 -3.23 -2.78
C ALA A 51 -8.41 -4.62 -2.61
N GLU A 52 -7.77 -5.69 -3.08
CA GLU A 52 -8.26 -7.07 -2.94
C GLU A 52 -7.97 -7.66 -1.55
N LEU A 53 -6.83 -7.34 -0.94
CA LEU A 53 -6.31 -8.04 0.24
C LEU A 53 -6.17 -7.12 1.44
N THR A 54 -7.10 -7.24 2.40
CA THR A 54 -7.10 -6.51 3.69
C THR A 54 -5.85 -6.66 4.58
N GLY A 55 -4.90 -7.53 4.20
CA GLY A 55 -3.63 -7.74 4.91
C GLY A 55 -2.40 -7.21 4.17
N VAL A 56 -2.59 -6.56 3.03
CA VAL A 56 -1.57 -5.92 2.22
C VAL A 56 -1.86 -4.42 2.21
N ASP A 57 -0.81 -3.61 2.33
CA ASP A 57 -0.86 -2.16 2.09
C ASP A 57 0.21 -1.80 1.07
N VAL A 58 -0.12 -0.92 0.12
CA VAL A 58 0.82 -0.33 -0.82
C VAL A 58 0.93 1.16 -0.53
N THR A 59 2.15 1.61 -0.21
CA THR A 59 2.44 3.03 0.02
C THR A 59 3.52 3.48 -0.96
N ASP A 60 3.31 4.63 -1.58
CA ASP A 60 4.26 5.25 -2.50
C ASP A 60 5.33 6.08 -1.77
N ASP A 61 6.23 6.70 -2.55
CA ASP A 61 7.24 7.59 -1.98
C ASP A 61 6.60 8.78 -1.24
N TYR A 62 7.34 9.31 -0.26
CA TYR A 62 6.86 10.39 0.61
C TYR A 62 6.32 11.61 -0.15
N PHE A 63 6.89 11.97 -1.30
CA PHE A 63 6.47 13.17 -2.01
C PHE A 63 5.14 12.96 -2.72
N SER A 64 4.94 11.80 -3.33
CA SER A 64 3.70 11.41 -3.98
C SER A 64 2.56 11.24 -2.96
N GLU A 65 2.79 10.44 -1.92
CA GLU A 65 1.82 10.22 -0.83
C GLU A 65 1.41 11.55 -0.16
N ARG A 66 2.38 12.45 0.07
CA ARG A 66 2.09 13.77 0.65
C ARG A 66 1.16 14.59 -0.23
N GLN A 67 1.30 14.53 -1.55
CA GLN A 67 0.41 15.27 -2.45
C GLN A 67 -1.00 14.69 -2.38
N GLU A 68 -1.13 13.37 -2.40
CA GLU A 68 -2.41 12.67 -2.35
C GLU A 68 -3.15 12.92 -1.04
N VAL A 69 -2.49 12.71 0.11
CA VAL A 69 -3.06 12.94 1.45
C VAL A 69 -3.51 14.39 1.64
N LEU A 70 -2.70 15.37 1.18
CA LEU A 70 -3.09 16.78 1.25
C LEU A 70 -4.24 17.10 0.28
N SER A 71 -4.29 16.45 -0.88
CA SER A 71 -5.38 16.61 -1.86
C SER A 71 -6.69 15.98 -1.39
N ALA A 72 -6.63 14.91 -0.59
CA ALA A 72 -7.77 14.26 0.04
C ALA A 72 -8.41 15.14 1.13
N GLY A 73 -7.64 16.09 1.69
CA GLY A 73 -8.13 17.08 2.64
C GLY A 73 -8.42 16.52 4.05
N ARG A 74 -8.04 15.27 4.35
CA ARG A 74 -8.25 14.66 5.67
C ARG A 74 -7.36 15.25 6.76
N VAL A 75 -6.19 15.79 6.40
CA VAL A 75 -5.25 16.43 7.33
C VAL A 75 -4.73 17.75 6.77
N ALA A 76 -4.57 18.75 7.64
CA ALA A 76 -4.03 20.06 7.25
C ALA A 76 -2.51 20.05 7.04
N LYS A 77 -1.82 19.05 7.59
CA LYS A 77 -0.38 18.86 7.48
C LYS A 77 -0.07 17.37 7.45
N PHE A 78 0.88 17.00 6.60
CA PHE A 78 1.41 15.64 6.52
C PHE A 78 2.94 15.73 6.57
N THR A 79 3.53 15.08 7.57
CA THR A 79 4.96 15.09 7.84
C THR A 79 5.60 13.74 7.53
N ARG A 80 6.94 13.68 7.54
CA ARG A 80 7.65 12.40 7.41
C ARG A 80 7.32 11.41 8.53
N GLY A 81 7.02 11.90 9.74
CA GLY A 81 6.59 11.04 10.84
C GLY A 81 5.24 10.40 10.55
N ASP A 82 4.31 11.17 10.01
CA ASP A 82 2.99 10.68 9.58
C ASP A 82 3.13 9.63 8.47
N TRP A 83 4.01 9.88 7.49
CA TRP A 83 4.33 8.90 6.44
C TRP A 83 4.96 7.62 6.99
N CYS A 84 5.91 7.70 7.92
CA CYS A 84 6.46 6.50 8.56
C CYS A 84 5.39 5.71 9.32
N MET A 85 4.45 6.39 9.98
CA MET A 85 3.35 5.72 10.67
C MET A 85 2.40 5.04 9.69
N LYS A 86 2.08 5.68 8.56
CA LYS A 86 1.32 5.05 7.48
C LYS A 86 2.04 3.82 6.93
N ALA A 87 3.29 3.97 6.51
CA ALA A 87 4.09 2.87 5.96
C ALA A 87 4.36 1.71 6.95
N MET A 88 4.16 1.88 8.26
CA MET A 88 4.30 0.80 9.24
C MET A 88 2.96 0.20 9.68
N LEU A 89 1.88 0.98 9.66
CA LEU A 89 0.61 0.63 10.26
C LEU A 89 -0.55 0.54 9.27
N GLY A 90 -0.36 0.92 8.01
CA GLY A 90 -1.34 0.80 6.93
C GLY A 90 -1.96 -0.62 6.88
N PRO A 91 -1.14 -1.69 6.81
CA PRO A 91 -1.61 -3.07 6.79
C PRO A 91 -2.32 -3.52 8.06
N VAL A 92 -2.33 -2.72 9.13
CA VAL A 92 -2.83 -3.10 10.47
C VAL A 92 -4.03 -2.25 10.87
N SER A 93 -4.13 -1.02 10.36
CA SER A 93 -5.07 -0.02 10.84
C SER A 93 -5.64 0.80 9.68
N SER A 94 -6.93 0.57 9.42
CA SER A 94 -7.72 1.29 8.42
C SER A 94 -7.71 2.82 8.56
N LYS A 95 -7.39 3.34 9.77
CA LYS A 95 -7.18 4.77 9.98
C LYS A 95 -6.02 5.33 9.15
N PHE A 96 -4.91 4.59 9.06
CA PHE A 96 -3.68 5.05 8.42
C PHE A 96 -3.66 4.72 6.94
N ASP A 97 -4.20 3.57 6.59
CA ASP A 97 -4.50 3.16 5.22
C ASP A 97 -5.30 4.26 4.50
N GLY A 98 -6.51 4.58 4.98
CA GLY A 98 -7.39 5.55 4.31
C GLY A 98 -7.02 7.04 4.43
N TRP A 99 -5.77 7.45 4.64
CA TRP A 99 -5.42 8.88 4.74
C TRP A 99 -5.43 9.64 3.41
N ASP A 100 -5.25 8.93 2.31
CA ASP A 100 -5.23 9.38 0.91
C ASP A 100 -6.61 9.23 0.22
N GLU A 101 -7.53 8.45 0.79
CA GLU A 101 -8.90 8.33 0.30
C GLU A 101 -9.69 9.66 0.43
N ARG A 102 -10.30 10.14 -0.66
CA ARG A 102 -11.19 11.32 -0.60
C ARG A 102 -12.38 11.09 0.33
N HIS A 103 -12.71 12.11 1.14
CA HIS A 103 -14.03 12.18 1.77
C HIS A 103 -15.10 12.37 0.69
N ALA A 104 -16.02 11.41 0.59
CA ALA A 104 -17.33 11.62 -0.01
C ALA A 104 -18.26 12.31 0.99
#